data_AF-A0A7S0C459-F1
#
_entry.id   AF-A0A7S0C459-F1
#
_cell.length_a   1.000
_cell.length_b   1.000
_cell.length_c   1.000
_cell.angle_alpha   90.00
_cell.angle_beta   90.00
_cell.angle_gamma   90.00
#
_symmetry.space_group_name_H-M   'P 1'
#
loop_
_entity.id
_entity.type
_entity.pdbx_description
1 polymer ?
#
loop_
_entity_poly.entity_id
_entity_poly.type
_entity_poly.pdbx_seq_one_letter_code
_entity_poly.pdbx_strand_id
1 'polypeptide(L)'
;QMQQENTDVFAIPDYFVYMSRAFATLEGIGLSSNEDYSILSECFPYLAKRLLSDDSPRARGALRTLLYGNGNELNLSKLQDLSSGLESYTVSTSSVESSRGESNDGKNAAAEQIASVVFAEESNYVQQLLLRESAIALDAVVRNELFSSPLLAAPIQSLPLLSSGGSFNPFTLPLDVARAMLELQVVDDVDEQRLSNV
;
A
#
# COMPACT_ATOMS: atom_id res chain seq x y z
N GLN A 1 -7.52 6.86 47.88
CA GLN A 1 -8.38 6.93 46.67
C GLN A 1 -7.56 7.19 45.41
N MET A 2 -6.64 8.17 45.37
CA MET A 2 -5.74 8.41 44.21
C MET A 2 -4.82 7.23 43.79
N GLN A 3 -4.46 6.31 44.71
CA GLN A 3 -3.62 5.13 44.39
C GLN A 3 -4.39 3.98 43.72
N GLN A 4 -5.71 3.90 43.94
CA GLN A 4 -6.54 2.82 43.39
C GLN A 4 -6.91 3.08 41.93
N GLU A 5 -7.09 4.36 41.56
CA GLU A 5 -7.31 4.76 40.17
C GLU A 5 -6.06 4.61 39.28
N ASN A 6 -4.86 4.57 39.86
CA ASN A 6 -3.59 4.46 39.13
C ASN A 6 -3.10 3.01 38.94
N THR A 7 -3.76 2.03 39.57
CA THR A 7 -3.35 0.62 39.46
C THR A 7 -3.76 0.02 38.10
N ASP A 8 -4.80 0.57 37.47
CA ASP A 8 -5.32 0.08 36.18
C ASP A 8 -4.59 0.68 34.96
N VAL A 9 -3.85 1.77 35.16
CA VAL A 9 -3.12 2.50 34.09
C VAL A 9 -1.92 1.69 33.56
N PHE A 10 -1.46 0.68 34.30
CA PHE A 10 -0.34 -0.21 33.92
C PHE A 10 -0.69 -1.70 34.04
N ALA A 11 -1.97 -2.06 33.92
CA ALA A 11 -2.38 -3.46 33.94
C ALA A 11 -2.09 -4.13 32.59
N ILE A 12 -0.98 -4.86 32.51
CA ILE A 12 -0.71 -5.78 31.40
C ILE A 12 -1.57 -7.03 31.61
N PRO A 13 -2.34 -7.50 30.60
CA PRO A 13 -3.15 -8.70 30.76
C PRO A 13 -2.33 -9.95 31.12
N ASP A 14 -2.84 -10.78 32.04
CA ASP A 14 -2.14 -11.97 32.54
C ASP A 14 -1.66 -12.93 31.43
N TYR A 15 -2.48 -13.10 30.39
CA TYR A 15 -2.12 -13.96 29.25
C TYR A 15 -0.83 -13.49 28.56
N PHE A 16 -0.58 -12.17 28.52
CA PHE A 16 0.61 -11.61 27.91
C PHE A 16 1.85 -11.90 28.77
N VAL A 17 1.71 -11.86 30.10
CA VAL A 17 2.80 -12.21 31.04
C VAL A 17 3.18 -13.68 30.91
N TYR A 18 2.20 -14.57 30.81
CA TYR A 18 2.49 -15.99 30.60
C TYR A 18 3.16 -16.24 29.24
N MET A 19 2.70 -15.57 28.19
CA MET A 19 3.25 -15.70 26.85
C MET A 19 4.68 -15.15 26.75
N SER A 20 4.96 -13.98 27.34
CA SER A 20 6.30 -13.39 27.36
C SER A 20 7.29 -14.23 28.16
N ARG A 21 6.85 -14.82 29.28
CA ARG A 21 7.66 -15.77 30.04
C ARG A 21 8.01 -17.02 29.23
N ALA A 22 7.04 -17.59 28.52
CA ALA A 22 7.27 -18.74 27.66
C ALA A 22 8.27 -18.41 26.53
N PHE A 23 8.09 -17.27 25.84
CA PHE A 23 9.04 -16.84 24.81
C PHE A 23 10.44 -16.58 25.36
N ALA A 24 10.57 -15.91 26.51
CA ALA A 24 11.88 -15.69 27.14
C ALA A 24 12.58 -17.01 27.48
N THR A 25 11.84 -18.03 27.94
CA THR A 25 12.43 -19.36 28.19
C THR A 25 12.83 -20.08 26.90
N LEU A 26 12.02 -20.01 25.83
CA LEU A 26 12.34 -20.63 24.55
C LEU A 26 13.52 -19.93 23.87
N GLU A 27 13.58 -18.61 23.93
CA GLU A 27 14.70 -17.81 23.43
C GLU A 27 15.97 -18.09 24.23
N GLY A 28 15.90 -18.17 25.57
CA GLY A 28 17.03 -18.56 26.41
C GLY A 28 17.60 -19.94 26.07
N ILE A 29 16.74 -20.90 25.71
CA ILE A 29 17.19 -22.22 25.20
C ILE A 29 17.81 -22.06 23.81
N GLY A 30 17.21 -21.28 22.91
CA GLY A 30 17.76 -21.01 21.58
C GLY A 30 19.14 -20.36 21.60
N LEU A 31 19.36 -19.40 22.50
CA LEU A 31 20.64 -18.72 22.71
C LEU A 31 21.76 -19.67 23.13
N SER A 32 21.44 -20.81 23.76
CA SER A 32 22.45 -21.83 24.08
C SER A 32 22.98 -22.57 22.85
N SER A 33 22.22 -22.57 21.74
CA SER A 33 22.62 -23.20 20.47
C SER A 33 23.16 -22.19 19.47
N ASN A 34 22.60 -20.99 19.41
CA ASN A 34 23.03 -19.91 18.51
C ASN A 34 22.93 -18.58 19.26
N GLU A 35 24.06 -17.91 19.46
CA GLU A 35 24.15 -16.66 20.21
C GLU A 35 23.35 -15.51 19.58
N ASP A 36 23.15 -15.55 18.26
CA ASP A 36 22.37 -14.54 17.52
C ASP A 36 20.88 -14.93 17.35
N TYR A 37 20.43 -16.00 18.02
CA TYR A 37 19.04 -16.47 17.91
C TYR A 37 18.06 -15.45 18.51
N SER A 38 17.05 -15.08 17.73
CA SER A 38 15.86 -14.43 18.26
C SER A 38 14.59 -15.10 17.76
N ILE A 39 13.75 -15.51 18.70
CA ILE A 39 12.51 -16.21 18.42
C ILE A 39 11.56 -15.38 17.55
N LEU A 40 11.57 -14.05 17.73
CA LEU A 40 10.73 -13.14 16.97
C LEU A 40 11.16 -13.07 15.51
N SER A 41 12.46 -13.08 15.24
CA SER A 41 13.03 -13.09 13.90
C SER A 41 12.64 -14.36 13.14
N GLU A 42 12.74 -15.52 13.81
CA GLU A 42 12.36 -16.81 13.23
C GLU A 42 10.85 -16.94 12.97
N CYS A 43 10.03 -16.30 13.81
CA CYS A 43 8.58 -16.29 13.64
C CYS A 43 8.09 -15.24 12.63
N PHE A 44 8.93 -14.26 12.29
CA PHE A 44 8.53 -13.14 11.43
C PHE A 44 8.05 -13.56 10.04
N PRO A 45 8.68 -14.51 9.32
CA PRO A 45 8.19 -14.98 8.02
C PRO A 45 6.72 -15.46 8.07
N TYR A 46 6.35 -16.19 9.12
CA TYR A 46 4.96 -16.63 9.32
C TYR A 46 4.02 -15.45 9.60
N LEU A 47 4.44 -14.49 10.43
CA LEU A 47 3.66 -13.29 10.70
C LEU A 47 3.45 -12.46 9.44
N ALA A 48 4.48 -12.30 8.60
CA ALA A 48 4.40 -11.61 7.33
C ALA A 48 3.38 -12.28 6.40
N LYS A 49 3.47 -13.61 6.27
CA LYS A 49 2.49 -14.40 5.52
C LYS A 49 1.07 -14.21 6.05
N ARG A 50 0.89 -14.26 7.37
CA ARG A 50 -0.43 -14.13 8.00
C ARG A 50 -0.99 -12.72 7.81
N LEU A 51 -0.22 -11.67 8.03
CA LEU A 51 -0.67 -10.28 7.89
C LEU A 51 -1.06 -9.92 6.46
N LEU A 52 -0.35 -10.45 5.46
CA LEU A 52 -0.66 -10.19 4.05
C LEU A 52 -1.84 -11.03 3.53
N SER A 53 -2.09 -12.21 4.11
CA SER A 53 -3.12 -13.13 3.60
C SER A 53 -4.43 -13.15 4.41
N ASP A 54 -4.46 -12.65 5.64
CA ASP A 54 -5.63 -12.67 6.53
C ASP A 54 -6.38 -11.32 6.50
N ASP A 55 -7.61 -11.34 6.00
CA ASP A 55 -8.48 -10.15 5.89
C ASP A 55 -9.33 -9.85 7.14
N SER A 56 -9.12 -10.56 8.25
CA SER A 56 -9.85 -10.28 9.49
C SER A 56 -9.63 -8.82 9.96
N PRO A 57 -10.62 -8.18 10.60
CA PRO A 57 -10.51 -6.78 11.02
C PRO A 57 -9.32 -6.56 11.97
N ARG A 58 -8.97 -7.59 12.75
CA ARG A 58 -7.80 -7.57 13.63
C ARG A 58 -6.49 -7.59 12.84
N ALA A 59 -6.34 -8.47 11.84
CA ALA A 59 -5.14 -8.55 11.01
C ALA A 59 -4.94 -7.28 10.18
N ARG A 60 -6.02 -6.73 9.62
CA ARG A 60 -6.01 -5.45 8.91
C ARG A 60 -5.57 -4.29 9.81
N GLY A 61 -6.09 -4.23 11.03
CA GLY A 61 -5.66 -3.26 12.04
C GLY A 61 -4.17 -3.39 12.35
N ALA A 62 -3.70 -4.61 12.60
CA ALA A 62 -2.29 -4.88 12.88
C ALA A 62 -1.37 -4.52 11.71
N LEU A 63 -1.73 -4.91 10.48
CA LEU A 63 -0.97 -4.58 9.27
C LEU A 63 -0.91 -3.07 9.05
N ARG A 64 -2.04 -2.36 9.25
CA ARG A 64 -2.08 -0.90 9.19
C ARG A 64 -1.15 -0.26 10.22
N THR A 65 -1.23 -0.68 11.49
CA THR A 65 -0.37 -0.16 12.56
C THR A 65 1.10 -0.43 12.27
N LEU A 66 1.44 -1.58 11.69
CA LEU A 66 2.81 -1.89 11.31
C LEU A 66 3.32 -0.96 10.20
N LEU A 67 2.51 -0.74 9.16
CA LEU A 67 2.91 0.03 7.97
C LEU A 67 2.91 1.54 8.17
N TYR A 68 1.99 2.07 8.98
CA TYR A 68 1.83 3.53 9.17
C TYR A 68 2.25 4.01 10.57
N GLY A 69 2.37 3.11 11.54
CA GLY A 69 2.61 3.48 12.93
C GLY A 69 1.52 4.40 13.46
N ASN A 70 1.94 5.58 13.94
CA ASN A 70 1.05 6.63 14.43
C ASN A 70 0.75 7.70 13.36
N GLY A 71 1.35 7.59 12.18
CA GLY A 71 1.24 8.57 11.10
C GLY A 71 0.27 8.13 10.00
N ASN A 72 0.26 8.92 8.92
CA ASN A 72 -0.45 8.62 7.67
C ASN A 72 0.50 8.33 6.50
N GLU A 73 1.81 8.30 6.75
CA GLU A 73 2.83 8.00 5.73
C GLU A 73 3.16 6.51 5.74
N LEU A 74 3.26 5.93 4.54
CA LEU A 74 3.63 4.54 4.37
C LEU A 74 5.11 4.33 4.68
N ASN A 75 5.43 3.39 5.57
CA ASN A 75 6.80 2.96 5.79
C ASN A 75 7.20 1.89 4.76
N LEU A 76 7.88 2.31 3.68
CA LEU A 76 8.33 1.40 2.62
C LEU A 76 9.29 0.32 3.13
N SER A 77 10.11 0.63 4.13
CA SER A 77 11.00 -0.35 4.77
C SER A 77 10.24 -1.51 5.38
N LYS A 78 9.13 -1.22 6.07
CA LYS A 78 8.27 -2.23 6.68
C LYS A 78 7.50 -3.06 5.67
N LEU A 79 7.09 -2.45 4.56
CA LEU A 79 6.50 -3.19 3.44
C LEU A 79 7.54 -4.16 2.86
N GLN A 80 8.78 -3.71 2.65
CA GLN A 80 9.86 -4.55 2.15
C GLN A 80 10.17 -5.71 3.11
N ASP A 81 10.23 -5.45 4.42
CA ASP A 81 10.39 -6.48 5.46
C ASP A 81 9.29 -7.55 5.33
N LEU A 82 8.02 -7.15 5.20
CA LEU A 82 6.89 -8.07 5.04
C LEU A 82 6.97 -8.88 3.74
N SER A 83 7.34 -8.25 2.62
CA SER A 83 7.50 -8.94 1.34
C SER A 83 8.61 -10.00 1.41
N SER A 84 9.76 -9.63 2.00
CA SER A 84 10.89 -10.54 2.20
C SER A 84 10.53 -11.68 3.15
N GLY A 85 9.82 -11.39 4.24
CA GLY A 85 9.33 -12.40 5.17
C GLY A 85 8.36 -13.41 4.53
N LEU A 86 7.43 -12.93 3.70
CA LEU A 86 6.52 -13.80 2.95
C LEU A 86 7.28 -14.68 1.94
N GLU A 87 8.24 -14.12 1.20
CA GLU A 87 9.10 -14.88 0.28
C GLU A 87 9.86 -15.98 1.04
N SER A 88 10.53 -15.62 2.14
CA SER A 88 11.27 -16.56 2.99
C SER A 88 10.39 -17.69 3.52
N TYR A 89 9.18 -17.38 3.98
CA TYR A 89 8.22 -18.38 4.46
C TYR A 89 7.81 -19.36 3.36
N THR A 90 7.51 -18.82 2.17
CA THR A 90 7.00 -19.60 1.05
C THR A 90 8.09 -20.48 0.46
N VAL A 91 9.30 -19.94 0.26
CA VAL A 91 10.47 -20.70 -0.19
C VAL A 91 10.79 -21.83 0.79
N SER A 92 10.76 -21.57 2.10
CA SER A 92 11.05 -22.58 3.12
C SER A 92 9.99 -23.68 3.19
N THR A 93 8.71 -23.33 2.99
CA THR A 93 7.61 -24.31 3.04
C THR A 93 7.53 -25.16 1.76
N SER A 94 7.59 -24.51 0.59
CA SER A 94 7.50 -25.17 -0.72
C SER A 94 8.68 -26.10 -1.00
N SER A 95 9.89 -25.74 -0.56
CA SER A 95 11.06 -26.61 -0.68
C SER A 95 10.94 -27.89 0.15
N VAL A 96 10.29 -27.83 1.32
CA VAL A 96 9.98 -29.01 2.15
C VAL A 96 8.89 -29.87 1.50
N GLU A 97 7.83 -29.24 0.99
CA GLU A 97 6.69 -29.94 0.37
C GLU A 97 7.06 -30.64 -0.94
N SER A 98 7.90 -30.02 -1.77
CA SER A 98 8.29 -30.58 -3.07
C SER A 98 9.19 -31.81 -2.97
N SER A 99 9.85 -32.08 -1.83
CA SER A 99 10.80 -33.19 -1.60
C SER A 99 11.93 -33.31 -2.67
N ARG A 100 12.06 -32.32 -3.57
CA ARG A 100 12.90 -32.37 -4.77
C ARG A 100 14.11 -31.44 -4.72
N GLY A 101 14.22 -30.59 -3.69
CA GLY A 101 15.44 -29.81 -3.45
C GLY A 101 15.81 -28.82 -4.56
N GLU A 102 14.86 -28.37 -5.39
CA GLU A 102 15.11 -27.38 -6.42
C GLU A 102 14.75 -25.96 -5.92
N SER A 103 15.78 -25.11 -5.79
CA SER A 103 15.70 -23.73 -5.26
C SER A 103 14.81 -22.80 -6.09
N ASN A 104 14.62 -23.10 -7.38
CA ASN A 104 13.87 -22.24 -8.30
C ASN A 104 12.35 -22.40 -8.15
N ASP A 105 11.87 -23.58 -7.75
CA ASP A 105 10.43 -23.84 -7.57
C ASP A 105 9.87 -23.04 -6.40
N GLY A 106 10.65 -22.88 -5.32
CA GLY A 106 10.19 -22.14 -4.14
C GLY A 106 10.03 -20.64 -4.39
N LYS A 107 10.88 -20.05 -5.24
CA LYS A 107 10.74 -18.65 -5.65
C LYS A 107 9.52 -18.43 -6.54
N ASN A 108 9.25 -19.38 -7.44
CA ASN A 108 8.04 -19.34 -8.26
C ASN A 108 6.78 -19.46 -7.39
N ALA A 109 6.78 -20.38 -6.42
CA ALA A 109 5.70 -20.51 -5.44
C ALA A 109 5.49 -19.24 -4.60
N ALA A 110 6.58 -18.57 -4.20
CA ALA A 110 6.50 -17.27 -3.52
C ALA A 110 5.86 -16.19 -4.39
N ALA A 111 6.26 -16.10 -5.67
CA ALA A 111 5.68 -15.17 -6.63
C ALA A 111 4.19 -15.46 -6.86
N GLU A 112 3.82 -16.74 -6.99
CA GLU A 112 2.43 -17.19 -7.13
C GLU A 112 1.61 -16.84 -5.88
N GLN A 113 2.16 -17.03 -4.68
CA GLN A 113 1.48 -16.67 -3.44
C GLN A 113 1.26 -15.15 -3.34
N ILE A 114 2.25 -14.33 -3.68
CA ILE A 114 2.10 -12.87 -3.73
C ILE A 114 1.04 -12.49 -4.78
N ALA A 115 1.10 -13.08 -5.97
CA ALA A 115 0.13 -12.84 -7.02
C ALA A 115 -1.28 -13.22 -6.58
N SER A 116 -1.46 -14.33 -5.88
CA SER A 116 -2.76 -14.76 -5.36
C SER A 116 -3.34 -13.78 -4.33
N VAL A 117 -2.49 -13.14 -3.52
CA VAL A 117 -2.91 -12.14 -2.53
C VAL A 117 -3.24 -10.81 -3.22
N VAL A 118 -2.43 -10.38 -4.19
CA VAL A 118 -2.63 -9.11 -4.91
C VAL A 118 -3.78 -9.20 -5.91
N PHE A 119 -3.97 -10.33 -6.57
CA PHE A 119 -5.00 -10.56 -7.59
C PHE A 119 -6.13 -11.47 -7.09
N ALA A 120 -6.35 -11.52 -5.77
CA ALA A 120 -7.51 -12.19 -5.20
C ALA A 120 -8.80 -11.63 -5.84
N GLU A 121 -9.74 -12.51 -6.16
CA GLU A 121 -11.05 -12.14 -6.71
C GLU A 121 -11.86 -11.30 -5.71
N GLU A 122 -11.74 -11.62 -4.43
CA GLU A 122 -12.32 -10.84 -3.34
C GLU A 122 -11.40 -9.66 -2.96
N SER A 123 -12.02 -8.53 -2.60
CA SER A 123 -11.27 -7.34 -2.23
C SER A 123 -10.51 -7.54 -0.91
N ASN A 124 -9.18 -7.55 -0.98
CA ASN A 124 -8.31 -7.64 0.20
C ASN A 124 -7.85 -6.24 0.67
N TYR A 125 -7.51 -6.09 1.94
CA TYR A 125 -6.85 -4.89 2.46
C TYR A 125 -5.55 -4.53 1.72
N VAL A 126 -4.72 -5.50 1.34
CA VAL A 126 -3.46 -5.27 0.60
C VAL A 126 -3.74 -4.60 -0.75
N GLN A 127 -4.78 -5.02 -1.47
CA GLN A 127 -5.20 -4.38 -2.72
C GLN A 127 -5.64 -2.93 -2.48
N GLN A 128 -6.46 -2.68 -1.46
CA GLN A 128 -6.91 -1.34 -1.10
C GLN A 128 -5.75 -0.41 -0.71
N LEU A 129 -4.75 -0.97 -0.02
CA LEU A 129 -3.52 -0.28 0.33
C LEU A 129 -2.73 0.11 -0.93
N LEU A 130 -2.47 -0.83 -1.84
CA LEU A 130 -1.75 -0.56 -3.08
C LEU A 130 -2.48 0.46 -3.97
N LEU A 131 -3.80 0.36 -4.08
CA LEU A 131 -4.62 1.33 -4.82
C LEU A 131 -4.54 2.73 -4.20
N ARG A 132 -4.64 2.83 -2.86
CA ARG A 132 -4.50 4.10 -2.15
C ARG A 132 -3.12 4.72 -2.36
N GLU A 133 -2.06 3.95 -2.11
CA GLU A 133 -0.70 4.46 -2.13
C GLU A 133 -0.23 4.78 -3.55
N SER A 134 -0.65 3.99 -4.55
CA SER A 134 -0.43 4.34 -5.96
C SER A 134 -1.17 5.62 -6.35
N ALA A 135 -2.41 5.83 -5.90
CA ALA A 135 -3.14 7.08 -6.15
C ALA A 135 -2.45 8.29 -5.50
N ILE A 136 -1.95 8.15 -4.27
CA ILE A 136 -1.19 9.19 -3.57
C ILE A 136 0.13 9.48 -4.31
N ALA A 137 0.86 8.44 -4.72
CA ALA A 137 2.11 8.60 -5.46
C ALA A 137 1.88 9.30 -6.82
N LEU A 138 0.84 8.91 -7.55
CA LEU A 138 0.48 9.55 -8.82
C LEU A 138 0.05 11.01 -8.62
N ASP A 139 -0.78 11.31 -7.62
CA ASP A 139 -1.17 12.69 -7.30
C ASP A 139 0.04 13.55 -6.93
N ALA A 140 0.96 13.01 -6.12
CA ALA A 140 2.19 13.70 -5.74
C ALA A 140 3.07 14.01 -6.96
N VAL A 141 3.23 13.05 -7.88
CA VAL A 141 3.98 13.25 -9.14
C VAL A 141 3.31 14.32 -10.00
N VAL A 142 2.00 14.26 -10.20
CA VAL A 142 1.27 15.24 -11.01
C VAL A 142 1.39 16.65 -10.41
N ARG A 143 1.20 16.79 -9.10
CA ARG A 143 1.37 18.09 -8.42
C ARG A 143 2.79 18.58 -8.53
N ASN A 144 3.78 17.71 -8.40
CA ASN A 144 5.17 18.09 -8.53
C ASN A 144 5.45 18.67 -9.91
N GLU A 145 5.01 18.02 -10.99
CA GLU A 145 5.22 18.54 -12.35
C GLU A 145 4.45 19.85 -12.61
N LEU A 146 3.22 19.94 -12.11
CA LEU A 146 2.35 21.11 -12.31
C LEU A 146 2.83 22.36 -11.55
N PHE A 147 3.34 22.20 -10.33
CA PHE A 147 3.82 23.32 -9.50
C PHE A 147 5.32 23.58 -9.64
N SER A 148 6.11 22.62 -10.11
CA SER A 148 7.52 22.83 -10.47
C SER A 148 7.68 23.53 -11.82
N SER A 149 6.63 23.58 -12.64
CA SER A 149 6.63 24.37 -13.86
C SER A 149 6.36 25.85 -13.53
N PRO A 150 7.29 26.78 -13.81
CA PRO A 150 7.13 28.21 -13.50
C PRO A 150 6.04 28.92 -14.33
N LEU A 151 5.24 28.18 -15.11
CA LEU A 151 4.21 28.71 -16.01
C LEU A 151 2.88 29.00 -15.30
N LEU A 152 2.65 28.47 -14.09
CA LEU A 152 1.40 28.72 -13.33
C LEU A 152 1.44 29.91 -12.36
N ALA A 153 2.42 30.80 -12.51
CA ALA A 153 2.32 32.15 -11.96
C ALA A 153 1.31 33.04 -12.73
N ALA A 154 0.66 32.51 -13.77
CA ALA A 154 -0.41 33.19 -14.51
C ALA A 154 -1.81 32.76 -14.00
N PRO A 155 -2.76 33.70 -13.85
CA PRO A 155 -4.08 33.44 -13.27
C PRO A 155 -4.97 32.54 -14.15
N ILE A 156 -5.78 31.71 -13.49
CA ILE A 156 -6.75 30.77 -14.08
C ILE A 156 -7.96 31.54 -14.63
N GLN A 157 -8.00 31.73 -15.95
CA GLN A 157 -9.19 32.09 -16.74
C GLN A 157 -9.06 31.35 -18.07
N SER A 158 -9.41 30.06 -18.19
CA SER A 158 -10.74 29.60 -18.61
C SER A 158 -10.60 28.12 -19.02
N LEU A 159 -11.59 27.26 -18.71
CA LEU A 159 -11.62 25.83 -19.09
C LEU A 159 -12.79 25.46 -20.03
N PRO A 160 -12.53 24.69 -21.10
CA PRO A 160 -13.54 24.09 -21.95
C PRO A 160 -13.21 22.70 -22.51
N LEU A 161 -14.14 22.25 -23.34
CA LEU A 161 -14.77 20.96 -23.36
C LEU A 161 -14.41 20.17 -24.64
N LEU A 162 -14.09 18.89 -24.47
CA LEU A 162 -13.68 17.97 -25.54
C LEU A 162 -14.87 17.39 -26.31
N SER A 163 -14.86 17.46 -27.64
CA SER A 163 -15.66 16.64 -28.58
C SER A 163 -14.95 16.66 -29.94
N SER A 164 -14.88 15.64 -30.79
CA SER A 164 -15.18 14.21 -30.76
C SER A 164 -14.49 13.59 -31.99
N GLY A 165 -14.02 12.34 -31.90
CA GLY A 165 -13.75 11.48 -33.05
C GLY A 165 -12.31 11.41 -33.58
N GLY A 166 -11.58 10.36 -33.19
CA GLY A 166 -10.60 9.70 -34.07
C GLY A 166 -9.24 9.30 -33.46
N SER A 167 -9.08 7.99 -33.26
CA SER A 167 -7.83 7.22 -33.07
C SER A 167 -7.08 7.33 -31.73
N PHE A 168 -7.35 6.36 -30.87
CA PHE A 168 -6.65 6.08 -29.61
C PHE A 168 -5.15 5.81 -29.83
N ASN A 169 -4.30 6.73 -29.39
CA ASN A 169 -2.89 6.47 -29.05
C ASN A 169 -2.72 6.61 -27.53
N PRO A 170 -2.34 5.56 -26.78
CA PRO A 170 -2.48 5.54 -25.32
C PRO A 170 -1.38 6.30 -24.55
N PHE A 171 -0.63 7.22 -25.16
CA PHE A 171 0.54 7.84 -24.52
C PHE A 171 0.79 9.33 -24.81
N THR A 172 -0.21 10.12 -25.24
CA THR A 172 -0.03 11.58 -25.39
C THR A 172 -0.97 12.35 -24.46
N LEU A 173 -0.34 12.91 -23.43
CA LEU A 173 -0.82 13.87 -22.42
C LEU A 173 -1.65 15.06 -22.98
N PRO A 174 -2.29 15.88 -22.11
CA PRO A 174 -3.60 16.54 -22.28
C PRO A 174 -3.55 17.81 -23.14
N LEU A 175 -3.13 17.69 -24.38
CA LEU A 175 -3.14 18.81 -25.35
C LEU A 175 -4.55 19.09 -25.90
N ASP A 176 -5.43 18.10 -25.92
CA ASP A 176 -6.81 18.27 -26.38
C ASP A 176 -7.68 19.03 -25.38
N VAL A 177 -7.38 18.88 -24.08
CA VAL A 177 -8.01 19.70 -23.04
C VAL A 177 -7.58 21.15 -23.20
N ALA A 178 -6.29 21.41 -23.43
CA ALA A 178 -5.74 22.75 -23.65
C ALA A 178 -6.29 23.43 -24.93
N ARG A 179 -6.59 22.64 -25.96
CA ARG A 179 -7.14 23.15 -27.21
C ARG A 179 -8.63 23.44 -27.11
N ALA A 180 -9.36 22.61 -26.38
CA ALA A 180 -10.74 22.89 -26.02
C ALA A 180 -10.85 24.25 -25.26
N MET A 181 -9.80 24.67 -24.51
CA MET A 181 -9.58 26.04 -23.92
C MET A 181 -9.74 27.19 -24.85
N LEU A 182 -9.15 27.03 -26.02
CA LEU A 182 -9.14 28.09 -26.98
C LEU A 182 -10.50 28.23 -27.68
N GLU A 183 -11.28 27.16 -27.74
CA GLU A 183 -12.45 27.06 -28.63
C GLU A 183 -13.75 27.56 -28.00
N LEU A 184 -13.94 27.42 -26.69
CA LEU A 184 -15.16 27.91 -26.00
C LEU A 184 -15.10 29.42 -25.69
N GLN A 185 -14.01 30.08 -26.06
CA GLN A 185 -13.82 31.53 -25.86
C GLN A 185 -14.11 32.35 -27.11
N VAL A 186 -14.37 31.71 -28.26
CA VAL A 186 -14.84 32.37 -29.49
C VAL A 186 -16.33 32.09 -29.62
N VAL A 187 -17.14 33.03 -29.15
CA VAL A 187 -18.57 33.10 -29.49
C VAL A 187 -18.67 33.23 -31.00
N ASP A 188 -19.44 32.34 -31.63
CA ASP A 188 -19.60 32.27 -33.08
C ASP A 188 -20.56 33.37 -33.57
N ASP A 189 -20.34 33.92 -34.77
CA ASP A 189 -21.14 35.04 -35.34
C ASP A 189 -22.65 34.69 -35.47
N VAL A 190 -22.98 33.39 -35.43
CA VAL A 190 -24.35 32.86 -35.47
C VAL A 190 -25.09 33.09 -34.15
N ASP A 191 -24.40 33.12 -33.01
CA ASP A 191 -24.98 33.37 -31.68
C ASP A 191 -25.27 34.86 -31.44
N GLU A 192 -24.50 35.77 -32.03
CA GLU A 192 -24.84 37.21 -32.05
C GLU A 192 -26.12 37.49 -32.85
N GLN A 193 -26.34 36.75 -33.95
CA GLN A 193 -27.57 36.91 -34.76
C GLN A 193 -28.83 36.39 -34.05
N ARG A 194 -28.72 35.49 -33.06
CA ARG A 194 -29.87 35.04 -32.26
C ARG A 194 -30.24 35.99 -31.12
N LEU A 195 -29.30 36.80 -30.65
CA LEU A 195 -29.53 37.81 -29.61
C LEU A 195 -30.13 39.12 -30.13
N SER A 196 -30.08 39.37 -31.44
CA SER A 196 -30.64 40.59 -32.08
C SER A 196 -32.11 40.46 -32.52
N ASN A 197 -32.73 39.28 -32.31
CA ASN A 197 -34.12 39.00 -32.71
C ASN A 197 -35.05 38.71 -31.51
N VAL A 198 -34.69 39.20 -30.32
CA VAL A 198 -35.55 39.37 -29.13
C VAL A 198 -35.58 40.85 -28.78
#